data_AF-A0A7W9W6X2-F1
#
_entry.id   AF-A0A7W9W6X2-F1
#
_cell.length_a   1.000
_cell.length_b   1.000
_cell.length_c   1.000
_cell.angle_alpha   90.00
_cell.angle_beta   90.00
_cell.angle_gamma   90.00
#
_symmetry.space_group_name_H-M   'P 1'
#
loop_
_entity.id
_entity.type
_entity.pdbx_description
1 polymer ?
#
loop_
_entity_poly.entity_id
_entity_poly.type
_entity_poly.pdbx_seq_one_letter_code
_entity_poly.pdbx_strand_id
1 'polypeptide(L)'
;MTELEQGLAWLDTDDHLIRRQGLELLRKLGDDAIPPLIDLACSYKVVARMRAIEALGELGDPDAFWPLANLGHELLLTRRKAMQAIVAHVAEAPTREDAAWLIGIIKTFRRDPQGQELVQAAVQGALSLARRDPCPELAPLLPLLTDELEDLRHELQRHLAAYKDLPRIADSPEKRSADLPRPASR
;
A
#
# COMPACT_ATOMS: atom_id res chain seq x y z
N MET A 1 17.79 -18.80 19.56
CA MET A 1 16.70 -17.83 19.46
C MET A 1 17.20 -16.71 18.58
N THR A 2 16.65 -16.59 17.37
CA THR A 2 16.97 -15.52 16.43
C THR A 2 16.36 -14.19 16.90
N GLU A 3 16.83 -13.06 16.37
CA GLU A 3 16.27 -11.73 16.69
C GLU A 3 14.77 -11.65 16.32
N LEU A 4 14.38 -12.29 15.23
CA LEU A 4 12.98 -12.43 14.81
C LEU A 4 12.15 -13.21 15.84
N GLU A 5 12.61 -14.40 16.25
CA GLU A 5 11.94 -15.21 17.27
C GLU A 5 11.83 -14.46 18.60
N GLN A 6 12.86 -13.71 18.97
CA GLN A 6 12.87 -12.89 20.17
C GLN A 6 11.87 -11.73 20.09
N GLY A 7 11.82 -11.03 18.95
CA GLY A 7 10.85 -9.95 18.71
C GLY A 7 9.41 -10.45 18.83
N LEU A 8 9.11 -11.58 18.20
CA LEU A 8 7.79 -12.22 18.28
C LEU A 8 7.45 -12.70 19.71
N ALA A 9 8.42 -13.29 20.41
CA ALA A 9 8.22 -13.71 21.80
C ALA A 9 7.93 -12.52 22.72
N TRP A 10 8.60 -11.39 22.50
CA TRP A 10 8.38 -10.15 23.25
C TRP A 10 7.02 -9.50 22.95
N LEU A 11 6.32 -9.83 21.85
CA LEU A 11 4.96 -9.35 21.63
C LEU A 11 3.91 -10.05 22.52
N ASP A 12 4.17 -11.29 22.95
CA ASP A 12 3.23 -12.11 23.77
C ASP A 12 3.36 -11.83 25.27
N THR A 13 4.17 -10.85 25.68
CA THR A 13 4.34 -10.47 27.10
C THR A 13 3.30 -9.45 27.57
N ASP A 14 2.95 -9.53 28.85
CA ASP A 14 2.09 -8.55 29.52
C ASP A 14 2.81 -7.20 29.76
N ASP A 15 4.15 -7.22 29.84
CA ASP A 15 4.95 -6.02 30.09
C ASP A 15 4.98 -5.10 28.86
N HIS A 16 4.41 -3.90 29.01
CA HIS A 16 4.36 -2.90 27.95
C HIS A 16 5.74 -2.45 27.46
N LEU A 17 6.75 -2.37 28.33
CA LEU A 17 8.10 -1.94 27.96
C LEU A 17 8.78 -3.01 27.09
N ILE A 18 8.67 -4.28 27.50
CA ILE A 18 9.24 -5.40 26.73
C ILE A 18 8.53 -5.54 25.39
N ARG A 19 7.20 -5.39 25.36
CA ARG A 19 6.43 -5.40 24.11
C ARG A 19 6.88 -4.32 23.13
N ARG A 20 7.11 -3.10 23.63
CA ARG A 20 7.63 -1.99 22.80
C ARG A 20 9.03 -2.29 22.27
N GLN A 21 9.87 -2.95 23.06
CA GLN A 21 11.19 -3.41 22.59
C GLN A 21 11.06 -4.50 21.53
N GLY A 22 10.11 -5.44 21.67
CA GLY A 22 9.78 -6.44 20.66
C GLY A 22 9.39 -5.80 19.35
N LEU A 23 8.50 -4.82 19.40
CA LEU A 23 8.11 -4.08 18.20
C LEU A 23 9.27 -3.31 17.57
N GLU A 24 10.09 -2.62 18.37
CA GLU A 24 11.25 -1.90 17.86
C GLU A 24 12.28 -2.84 17.22
N LEU A 25 12.43 -4.06 17.77
CA LEU A 25 13.28 -5.08 17.18
C LEU A 25 12.73 -5.55 15.82
N LEU A 26 11.43 -5.85 15.76
CA LEU A 26 10.77 -6.25 14.51
C LEU A 26 10.81 -5.12 13.46
N ARG A 27 10.70 -3.87 13.88
CA ARG A 27 10.85 -2.69 13.01
C ARG A 27 12.24 -2.57 12.41
N LYS A 28 13.28 -2.93 13.17
CA LYS A 28 14.65 -2.97 12.65
C LYS A 28 14.90 -4.11 11.67
N LEU A 29 14.17 -5.21 11.82
CA LEU A 29 14.22 -6.32 10.87
C LEU A 29 13.49 -5.99 9.56
N GLY A 30 12.52 -5.07 9.59
CA GLY A 30 11.82 -4.59 8.39
C GLY A 30 11.01 -5.70 7.74
N ASP A 31 11.15 -5.83 6.42
CA ASP A 31 10.40 -6.76 5.56
C ASP A 31 10.46 -8.21 6.05
N ASP A 32 11.58 -8.64 6.65
CA ASP A 32 11.78 -9.99 7.18
C ASP A 32 10.81 -10.32 8.34
N ALA A 33 10.31 -9.30 9.04
CA ALA A 33 9.33 -9.47 10.12
C ALA A 33 7.89 -9.61 9.61
N ILE A 34 7.60 -9.21 8.37
CA ILE A 34 6.23 -9.14 7.84
C ILE A 34 5.59 -10.53 7.67
N PRO A 35 6.19 -11.52 6.98
CA PRO A 35 5.56 -12.83 6.83
C PRO A 35 5.28 -13.55 8.17
N PRO A 36 6.22 -13.59 9.13
CA PRO A 36 5.97 -14.19 10.45
C PRO A 36 4.87 -13.48 11.25
N LEU A 37 4.74 -12.16 11.11
CA LEU A 37 3.66 -11.40 11.75
C LEU A 37 2.30 -11.69 11.11
N ILE A 38 2.24 -11.88 9.79
CA ILE A 38 1.01 -12.31 9.10
C ILE A 38 0.58 -13.69 9.60
N ASP A 39 1.51 -14.62 9.76
CA ASP A 39 1.24 -15.95 10.31
C ASP A 39 0.71 -15.85 11.75
N LEU A 40 1.33 -14.99 12.57
CA LEU A 40 0.89 -14.77 13.95
C LEU A 40 -0.49 -14.11 14.02
N ALA A 41 -0.85 -13.26 13.06
CA ALA A 41 -2.18 -12.66 12.93
C ALA A 41 -3.27 -13.70 12.61
N CYS A 42 -2.89 -14.90 12.16
CA CYS A 42 -3.76 -16.06 11.96
C CYS A 42 -3.79 -17.04 13.15
N SER A 43 -3.06 -16.77 14.23
CA SER A 43 -2.95 -17.66 15.40
C SER A 43 -4.29 -17.91 16.11
N TYR A 44 -4.48 -19.04 16.78
CA TYR A 44 -5.69 -19.27 17.59
C TYR A 44 -5.75 -18.40 18.87
N LYS A 45 -4.60 -17.85 19.30
CA LYS A 45 -4.53 -16.99 20.50
C LYS A 45 -4.96 -15.57 20.15
N VAL A 46 -6.10 -15.13 20.68
CA VAL A 46 -6.67 -13.79 20.41
C VAL A 46 -5.68 -12.66 20.73
N VAL A 47 -4.97 -12.74 21.86
CA VAL A 47 -3.99 -11.72 22.25
C VAL A 47 -2.85 -11.64 21.22
N ALA A 48 -2.24 -12.78 20.89
CA ALA A 48 -1.16 -12.84 19.89
C ALA A 48 -1.61 -12.31 18.53
N ARG A 49 -2.84 -12.65 18.08
CA ARG A 49 -3.42 -12.08 16.85
C ARG A 49 -3.50 -10.57 16.89
N MET A 50 -4.07 -10.02 17.96
CA MET A 50 -4.22 -8.57 18.12
C MET A 50 -2.87 -7.87 18.08
N ARG A 51 -1.87 -8.41 18.79
CA ARG A 51 -0.52 -7.83 18.82
C ARG A 51 0.18 -7.91 17.47
N ALA A 52 0.01 -9.00 16.75
CA ALA A 52 0.55 -9.13 15.41
C ALA A 52 -0.07 -8.11 14.44
N ILE A 53 -1.40 -7.95 14.50
CA ILE A 53 -2.12 -6.97 13.68
C ILE A 53 -1.69 -5.53 14.02
N GLU A 54 -1.58 -5.20 15.30
CA GLU A 54 -1.07 -3.90 15.76
C GLU A 54 0.35 -3.64 15.22
N ALA A 55 1.23 -4.63 15.36
CA ALA A 55 2.60 -4.54 14.88
C ALA A 55 2.67 -4.33 13.36
N LEU A 56 1.90 -5.09 12.57
CA LEU A 56 1.83 -4.89 11.11
C LEU A 56 1.35 -3.48 10.73
N GLY A 57 0.40 -2.93 11.48
CA GLY A 57 -0.05 -1.55 11.32
C GLY A 57 1.05 -0.52 11.57
N GLU A 58 1.82 -0.71 12.65
CA GLU A 58 2.93 0.17 13.03
C GLU A 58 4.16 0.05 12.12
N LEU A 59 4.36 -1.11 11.48
CA LEU A 59 5.40 -1.28 10.46
C LEU A 59 5.04 -0.54 9.16
N GLY A 60 3.75 -0.41 8.85
CA GLY A 60 3.29 0.41 7.73
C GLY A 60 3.54 -0.19 6.34
N ASP A 61 3.90 -1.47 6.27
CA ASP A 61 4.24 -2.14 5.02
C ASP A 61 2.97 -2.41 4.16
N PRO A 62 2.92 -1.95 2.90
CA PRO A 62 1.77 -2.16 2.02
C PRO A 62 1.46 -3.64 1.74
N ASP A 63 2.44 -4.55 1.82
CA ASP A 63 2.25 -5.98 1.61
C ASP A 63 1.44 -6.63 2.73
N ALA A 64 1.42 -6.04 3.93
CA ALA A 64 0.59 -6.51 5.03
C ALA A 64 -0.90 -6.20 4.85
N PHE A 65 -1.26 -5.24 3.97
CA PHE A 65 -2.62 -4.73 3.87
C PHE A 65 -3.65 -5.77 3.40
N TRP A 66 -3.38 -6.47 2.29
CA TRP A 66 -4.31 -7.46 1.73
C TRP A 66 -4.46 -8.72 2.59
N PRO A 67 -3.38 -9.27 3.18
CA PRO A 67 -3.47 -10.31 4.21
C PRO A 67 -4.40 -9.88 5.34
N LEU A 68 -4.21 -8.67 5.89
CA LEU A 68 -5.08 -8.12 6.93
C LEU A 68 -6.53 -8.01 6.43
N ALA A 69 -6.78 -7.52 5.22
CA ALA A 69 -8.13 -7.39 4.65
C ALA A 69 -8.89 -8.74 4.57
N ASN A 70 -8.17 -9.86 4.48
CA ASN A 70 -8.74 -11.21 4.40
C ASN A 70 -8.87 -11.92 5.75
N LEU A 71 -8.36 -11.37 6.85
CA LEU A 71 -8.53 -11.97 8.18
C LEU A 71 -9.99 -11.98 8.63
N GLY A 72 -10.38 -13.01 9.40
CA GLY A 72 -11.76 -13.21 9.86
C GLY A 72 -12.36 -12.04 10.68
N HIS A 73 -13.69 -12.01 10.78
CA HIS A 73 -14.46 -10.88 11.32
C HIS A 73 -14.27 -10.56 12.81
N GLU A 74 -13.69 -11.47 13.60
CA GLU A 74 -13.60 -11.33 15.06
C GLU A 74 -12.72 -10.15 15.53
N LEU A 75 -11.85 -9.62 14.67
CA LEU A 75 -10.94 -8.50 14.99
C LEU A 75 -11.13 -7.31 14.05
N LEU A 76 -12.35 -7.10 13.58
CA LEU A 76 -12.68 -6.09 12.57
C LEU A 76 -12.16 -4.69 12.90
N LEU A 77 -12.25 -4.25 14.16
CA LEU A 77 -11.72 -2.94 14.58
C LEU A 77 -10.19 -2.88 14.56
N THR A 78 -9.51 -3.86 15.17
CA THR A 78 -8.04 -3.90 15.24
C THR A 78 -7.42 -3.97 13.85
N ARG A 79 -7.97 -4.85 13.01
CA ARG A 79 -7.58 -5.03 11.62
C ARG A 79 -7.77 -3.76 10.80
N ARG A 80 -8.91 -3.08 10.93
CA ARG A 80 -9.18 -1.83 10.21
C ARG A 80 -8.21 -0.73 10.64
N LYS A 81 -7.94 -0.59 11.93
CA LYS A 81 -6.97 0.39 12.43
C LYS A 81 -5.58 0.13 11.86
N ALA A 82 -5.14 -1.13 11.85
CA ALA A 82 -3.85 -1.50 11.26
C ALA A 82 -3.81 -1.21 9.75
N MET A 83 -4.85 -1.61 9.01
CA MET A 83 -4.98 -1.30 7.60
C MET A 83 -4.93 0.21 7.36
N GLN A 84 -5.65 1.01 8.15
CA GLN A 84 -5.65 2.47 8.05
C GLN A 84 -4.27 3.06 8.32
N ALA A 85 -3.56 2.58 9.34
CA ALA A 85 -2.20 3.00 9.63
C ALA A 85 -1.26 2.73 8.44
N ILE A 86 -1.37 1.55 7.81
CA ILE A 86 -0.60 1.22 6.61
C ILE A 86 -0.92 2.20 5.47
N VAL A 87 -2.20 2.45 5.17
CA VAL A 87 -2.57 3.42 4.11
C VAL A 87 -2.06 4.83 4.44
N ALA A 88 -2.14 5.25 5.70
CA ALA A 88 -1.66 6.55 6.13
C ALA A 88 -0.13 6.67 5.95
N HIS A 89 0.64 5.65 6.36
CA HIS A 89 2.09 5.62 6.20
C HIS A 89 2.51 5.71 4.72
N VAL A 90 1.86 4.95 3.84
CA VAL A 90 2.13 5.05 2.39
C VAL A 90 1.70 6.41 1.83
N ALA A 91 0.58 6.96 2.30
CA ALA A 91 0.05 8.24 1.82
C ALA A 91 0.85 9.48 2.28
N GLU A 92 1.71 9.37 3.29
CA GLU A 92 2.62 10.45 3.71
C GLU A 92 3.64 10.81 2.63
N ALA A 93 4.16 9.80 1.92
CA ALA A 93 5.15 9.99 0.86
C ALA A 93 4.98 8.96 -0.27
N PRO A 94 3.84 8.97 -0.99
CA PRO A 94 3.55 7.98 -2.01
C PRO A 94 4.51 8.11 -3.20
N THR A 95 4.89 6.97 -3.74
CA THR A 95 5.68 6.83 -4.96
C THR A 95 4.78 6.45 -6.14
N ARG A 96 5.33 6.42 -7.35
CA ARG A 96 4.58 5.94 -8.53
C ARG A 96 4.21 4.46 -8.43
N GLU A 97 5.02 3.65 -7.76
CA GLU A 97 4.77 2.22 -7.59
C GLU A 97 3.54 1.99 -6.69
N ASP A 98 3.33 2.88 -5.72
CA ASP A 98 2.16 2.86 -4.83
C ASP A 98 0.85 3.23 -5.52
N ALA A 99 0.91 3.87 -6.71
CA ALA A 99 -0.29 4.30 -7.42
C ALA A 99 -1.24 3.14 -7.69
N ALA A 100 -0.72 2.00 -8.17
CA ALA A 100 -1.54 0.82 -8.44
C ALA A 100 -2.21 0.27 -7.17
N TRP A 101 -1.48 0.29 -6.06
CA TRP A 101 -1.95 -0.17 -4.76
C TRP A 101 -3.06 0.75 -4.19
N LEU A 102 -2.83 2.08 -4.20
CA LEU A 102 -3.83 3.09 -3.79
C LEU A 102 -5.11 2.99 -4.63
N ILE A 103 -4.98 2.80 -5.95
CA ILE A 103 -6.11 2.58 -6.85
C ILE A 103 -6.89 1.33 -6.46
N GLY A 104 -6.18 0.24 -6.13
CA GLY A 104 -6.78 -1.02 -5.67
C GLY A 104 -7.63 -0.83 -4.42
N ILE A 105 -7.14 -0.06 -3.44
CA ILE A 105 -7.87 0.26 -2.21
C ILE A 105 -9.15 1.04 -2.52
N ILE A 106 -9.05 2.15 -3.27
CA ILE A 106 -10.21 2.97 -3.63
C ILE A 106 -11.24 2.13 -4.38
N LYS A 107 -10.81 1.33 -5.36
CA LYS A 107 -11.70 0.46 -6.12
C LYS A 107 -12.45 -0.52 -5.25
N THR A 108 -11.75 -1.15 -4.31
CA THR A 108 -12.27 -2.24 -3.48
C THR A 108 -13.21 -1.71 -2.40
N PHE A 109 -12.82 -0.64 -1.71
CA PHE A 109 -13.51 -0.19 -0.49
C PHE A 109 -14.48 0.97 -0.71
N ARG A 110 -14.53 1.63 -1.88
CA ARG A 110 -15.44 2.78 -2.10
C ARG A 110 -16.91 2.51 -1.81
N ARG A 111 -17.36 1.26 -1.94
CA ARG A 111 -18.75 0.85 -1.67
C ARG A 111 -18.95 0.30 -0.27
N ASP A 112 -17.89 0.11 0.50
CA ASP A 112 -17.94 -0.36 1.87
C ASP A 112 -18.15 0.85 2.80
N PRO A 113 -19.29 0.98 3.50
CA PRO A 113 -19.52 2.07 4.45
C PRO A 113 -18.46 2.10 5.56
N GLN A 114 -17.93 0.93 5.94
CA GLN A 114 -16.92 0.83 6.97
C GLN A 114 -15.49 0.94 6.42
N GLY A 115 -15.33 1.01 5.10
CA GLY A 115 -14.06 1.18 4.40
C GLY A 115 -13.77 2.63 3.99
N GLN A 116 -14.67 3.57 4.29
CA GLN A 116 -14.55 4.96 3.85
C GLN A 116 -13.29 5.65 4.37
N GLU A 117 -12.85 5.35 5.59
CA GLU A 117 -11.60 5.90 6.14
C GLU A 117 -10.36 5.45 5.32
N LEU A 118 -10.36 4.21 4.83
CA LEU A 118 -9.29 3.68 3.97
C LEU A 118 -9.31 4.37 2.60
N VAL A 119 -10.51 4.56 2.04
CA VAL A 119 -10.71 5.25 0.76
C VAL A 119 -10.22 6.69 0.88
N GLN A 120 -10.58 7.41 1.94
CA GLN A 120 -10.14 8.78 2.16
C GLN A 120 -8.62 8.88 2.25
N ALA A 121 -7.96 8.03 3.04
CA ALA A 121 -6.51 8.02 3.13
C ALA A 121 -5.85 7.72 1.78
N ALA A 122 -6.36 6.74 1.03
CA ALA A 122 -5.83 6.39 -0.28
C ALA A 122 -6.04 7.51 -1.32
N VAL A 123 -7.18 8.21 -1.25
CA VAL A 123 -7.50 9.38 -2.08
C VAL A 123 -6.53 10.53 -1.79
N GLN A 124 -6.22 10.78 -0.51
CA GLN A 124 -5.23 11.80 -0.13
C GLN A 124 -3.83 11.44 -0.64
N GLY A 125 -3.42 10.17 -0.55
CA GLY A 125 -2.16 9.70 -1.14
C GLY A 125 -2.13 9.87 -2.67
N ALA A 126 -3.20 9.50 -3.36
CA ALA A 126 -3.29 9.68 -4.81
C ALA A 126 -3.24 11.16 -5.22
N LEU A 127 -3.88 12.05 -4.46
CA LEU A 127 -3.82 13.50 -4.65
C LEU A 127 -2.41 14.05 -4.42
N SER A 128 -1.76 13.66 -3.32
CA SER A 128 -0.42 14.14 -2.99
C SER A 128 0.61 13.66 -4.03
N LEU A 129 0.46 12.43 -4.52
CA LEU A 129 1.24 11.90 -5.64
C LEU A 129 1.00 12.72 -6.92
N ALA A 130 -0.26 12.90 -7.33
CA ALA A 130 -0.60 13.65 -8.55
C ALA A 130 -0.04 15.09 -8.54
N ARG A 131 -0.06 15.75 -7.38
CA ARG A 131 0.48 17.10 -7.19
C ARG A 131 1.99 17.18 -7.29
N ARG A 132 2.70 16.15 -6.82
CA ARG A 132 4.16 16.11 -6.81
C ARG A 132 4.73 15.61 -8.14
N ASP A 133 4.08 14.63 -8.74
CA ASP A 133 4.56 13.94 -9.94
C ASP A 133 3.37 13.52 -10.83
N PRO A 134 3.22 14.13 -12.04
CA PRO A 134 2.20 13.74 -13.00
C PRO A 134 2.34 12.27 -13.42
N CYS A 135 1.45 11.42 -12.89
CA CYS A 135 1.46 9.98 -13.08
C CYS A 135 0.20 9.52 -13.85
N PRO A 136 0.32 9.08 -15.13
CA PRO A 136 -0.81 8.55 -15.90
C PRO A 136 -1.44 7.29 -15.29
N GLU A 137 -0.74 6.62 -14.37
CA GLU A 137 -1.17 5.43 -13.63
C GLU A 137 -2.45 5.68 -12.85
N LEU A 138 -2.72 6.92 -12.40
CA LEU A 138 -3.96 7.30 -11.69
C LEU A 138 -5.16 7.54 -12.63
N ALA A 139 -4.95 7.63 -13.94
CA ALA A 139 -6.02 7.86 -14.91
C ALA A 139 -7.22 6.87 -14.83
N PRO A 140 -7.03 5.57 -14.50
CA PRO A 140 -8.14 4.64 -14.33
C PRO A 140 -9.11 5.00 -13.19
N LEU A 141 -8.77 5.95 -12.31
CA LEU A 141 -9.69 6.45 -11.30
C LEU A 141 -10.74 7.39 -11.89
N LEU A 142 -10.43 8.17 -12.94
CA LEU A 142 -11.36 9.16 -13.51
C LEU A 142 -12.80 8.65 -13.74
N PRO A 143 -13.04 7.49 -14.38
CA PRO A 143 -14.41 6.98 -14.58
C PRO A 143 -15.06 6.44 -13.29
N LEU A 144 -14.30 6.23 -12.23
CA LEU A 144 -14.74 5.61 -10.97
C LEU A 144 -15.01 6.61 -9.85
N LEU A 145 -14.40 7.79 -9.93
CA LEU A 145 -14.65 8.90 -9.01
C LEU A 145 -16.01 9.47 -9.39
N THR A 146 -17.06 9.20 -8.60
CA THR A 146 -18.39 9.84 -8.67
C THR A 146 -18.42 11.13 -7.84
N ASP A 147 -19.58 11.72 -7.58
CA ASP A 147 -19.73 13.02 -6.88
C ASP A 147 -19.05 13.06 -5.50
N GLU A 148 -18.92 11.91 -4.82
CA GLU A 148 -18.24 11.79 -3.51
C GLU A 148 -16.72 12.03 -3.56
N LEU A 149 -16.10 12.02 -4.74
CA LEU A 149 -14.65 12.17 -4.92
C LEU A 149 -14.33 13.22 -6.00
N GLU A 150 -15.17 14.26 -6.07
CA GLU A 150 -15.11 15.32 -7.07
C GLU A 150 -13.77 16.09 -7.04
N ASP A 151 -13.22 16.33 -5.86
CA ASP A 151 -11.91 16.99 -5.69
C ASP A 151 -10.77 16.21 -6.37
N LEU A 152 -10.73 14.89 -6.13
CA LEU A 152 -9.74 13.99 -6.73
C LEU A 152 -9.89 13.96 -8.25
N ARG A 153 -11.13 13.93 -8.73
CA ARG A 153 -11.44 13.89 -10.17
C ARG A 153 -10.92 15.16 -10.87
N HIS A 154 -11.23 16.34 -10.32
CA HIS A 154 -10.78 17.61 -10.90
C HIS A 154 -9.26 17.75 -10.89
N GLU A 155 -8.59 17.35 -9.80
CA GLU A 155 -7.13 17.40 -9.71
C GLU A 155 -6.47 16.47 -10.73
N LEU A 156 -6.96 15.24 -10.87
CA LEU A 156 -6.44 14.30 -11.87
C LEU A 156 -6.67 14.78 -13.30
N GLN A 157 -7.85 15.35 -13.60
CA GLN A 157 -8.11 15.92 -14.93
C GLN A 157 -7.12 17.03 -15.29
N ARG A 158 -6.86 17.95 -14.34
CA ARG A 158 -5.88 19.04 -14.52
C ARG A 158 -4.47 18.50 -14.71
N HIS A 159 -4.02 17.56 -13.88
CA HIS A 159 -2.67 17.00 -13.99
C HIS A 159 -2.46 16.14 -15.24
N LEU A 160 -3.45 15.35 -15.65
CA LEU A 160 -3.35 14.53 -16.86
C LEU A 160 -3.39 15.37 -18.14
N ALA A 161 -4.09 16.50 -18.14
CA ALA A 161 -4.02 17.47 -19.23
C ALA A 161 -2.60 18.05 -19.35
N ALA A 162 -2.03 18.50 -18.24
CA ALA A 162 -0.64 18.98 -18.21
C ALA A 162 0.36 17.92 -18.70
N TYR A 163 0.14 16.64 -18.39
CA TYR A 163 0.97 15.54 -18.91
C TYR A 163 0.87 15.38 -20.44
N LYS A 164 -0.32 15.55 -21.02
CA LYS A 164 -0.51 15.49 -22.49
C LYS A 164 0.15 16.65 -23.22
N ASP A 165 0.30 17.79 -22.54
CA ASP A 165 0.88 19.02 -23.08
C ASP A 165 2.41 19.10 -22.88
N LEU A 166 3.01 18.20 -22.10
CA LEU A 166 4.47 18.08 -22.02
C LEU A 166 5.03 17.62 -23.37
N PRO A 167 6.12 18.23 -23.88
CA PRO A 167 6.79 17.71 -25.06
C PRO A 167 7.20 16.28 -24.77
N ARG A 168 6.68 15.32 -25.55
CA ARG A 168 7.16 13.94 -25.53
C ARG A 168 8.67 14.01 -25.69
N ILE A 169 9.41 13.80 -24.61
CA ILE A 169 10.84 13.51 -24.71
C ILE A 169 10.87 12.21 -25.49
N ALA A 170 11.13 12.34 -26.79
CA ALA A 170 11.35 11.21 -27.66
C ALA A 170 12.52 10.39 -27.09
N ASP A 171 12.30 9.09 -27.05
CA ASP A 171 13.30 8.03 -26.98
C ASP A 171 13.99 7.77 -25.63
N SER A 172 13.46 6.77 -24.91
CA SER A 172 14.36 5.76 -24.32
C SER A 172 14.98 4.94 -25.47
N PRO A 173 16.31 4.71 -25.49
CA PRO A 173 17.00 4.13 -26.63
C PRO A 173 16.91 2.59 -26.60
N GLU A 174 15.74 2.00 -26.86
CA GLU A 174 15.63 0.53 -26.89
C GLU A 174 14.91 -0.06 -28.12
N LYS A 175 14.72 0.72 -29.19
CA LYS A 175 14.27 0.15 -30.47
C LYS A 175 15.09 0.64 -31.66
N ARG A 176 16.39 0.34 -31.64
CA ARG A 176 17.22 0.24 -32.84
C ARG A 176 17.86 -1.15 -32.90
N SER A 177 17.06 -2.13 -33.32
CA SER A 177 17.56 -3.39 -33.88
C SER A 177 16.60 -3.90 -34.95
N ALA A 178 16.41 -3.09 -35.98
CA ALA A 178 15.97 -3.56 -37.28
C ALA A 178 17.15 -3.39 -38.24
N ASP A 179 18.00 -4.42 -38.33
CA ASP A 179 18.75 -4.72 -39.54
C ASP A 179 19.28 -6.17 -39.47
N LEU A 180 18.43 -7.12 -39.89
CA LEU A 180 18.90 -8.39 -40.41
C LEU A 180 18.66 -8.36 -41.93
N PRO A 181 19.69 -8.55 -42.77
CA PRO A 181 19.49 -8.63 -44.21
C PRO A 181 18.73 -9.93 -44.55
N ARG A 182 17.64 -9.82 -45.30
CA ARG A 182 16.96 -10.98 -45.91
C ARG A 182 17.88 -11.57 -46.98
N PRO A 183 18.12 -12.89 -47.01
CA PRO A 183 18.86 -13.50 -48.10
C PRO A 183 18.04 -13.46 -49.40
N ALA A 184 18.71 -13.05 -50.48
CA ALA A 184 18.15 -12.99 -51.81
C ALA A 184 17.83 -14.40 -52.35
N SER A 185 16.62 -14.57 -52.86
CA SER A 185 16.19 -15.77 -53.56
C SER A 185 16.96 -15.93 -54.87
N ARG A 186 17.63 -17.07 -55.05
CA ARG A 186 18.00 -17.63 -56.35
C ARG A 186 18.02 -19.14 -56.28
#